data_AF-R8CII9-F1
#
_entry.id   AF-R8CII9-F1
#
_cell.length_a   1.000
_cell.length_b   1.000
_cell.length_c   1.000
_cell.angle_alpha   90.00
_cell.angle_beta   90.00
_cell.angle_gamma   90.00
#
_symmetry.space_group_name_H-M   'P 1'
#
loop_
_entity.id
_entity.type
_entity.pdbx_description
1 polymer ?
#
loop_
_entity_poly.entity_id
_entity_poly.type
_entity_poly.pdbx_seq_one_letter_code
_entity_poly.pdbx_strand_id
1 'polypeptide(L)'
;MTHGMDELKNGETAKDLFLTNYTNDTTKSYYNRIFTKAEQMEETLNKDLYDFTLEEIEELLIQLRGSAQATEVYGRVISAYMKWAVENNYKKTNNPLLDVSAKWFENISENVKNLYITKKQLLKIESDCYNYQDSTIIRLLFEGICGEKAIEIRELKKSDVEQALEFMQEKGLNSDIEDTKVPLNIGGAFTEVDARTVLMLEQAMQEKRYWKKNGDMEQRENIRAVTELVDNEYVFRPSITRTGSYHQAIKESVIYRRVNLIGEVLGYPQLKTKSIIKSGQLYMAKKIMEEKGEYYLSTEDYKNIAIRFDINNFYPMKKYCNVKNIKELYGDFLGQDN
;
A
#
# COMPACT_ATOMS: atom_id res chain seq x y z
N MET A 1 10.59 4.51 52.31
CA MET A 1 9.47 3.56 52.42
C MET A 1 8.64 3.67 51.16
N THR A 2 8.77 2.64 50.33
CA THR A 2 7.88 2.17 49.25
C THR A 2 6.59 2.95 48.99
N HIS A 3 6.53 3.70 47.89
CA HIS A 3 5.30 4.33 47.37
C HIS A 3 5.30 4.34 45.83
N GLY A 4 5.52 3.18 45.20
CA GLY A 4 5.56 3.10 43.74
C GLY A 4 5.24 1.72 43.14
N MET A 5 4.58 0.84 43.89
CA MET A 5 4.24 -0.51 43.39
C MET A 5 2.75 -0.88 43.51
N ASP A 6 1.87 0.06 43.89
CA ASP A 6 0.50 -0.27 44.33
C ASP A 6 -0.67 0.38 43.55
N GLU A 7 -0.48 0.78 42.27
CA GLU A 7 -1.56 1.38 41.49
C GLU A 7 -1.81 0.76 40.09
N LEU A 8 -1.57 -0.53 39.91
CA LEU A 8 -2.24 -1.28 38.83
C LEU A 8 -3.51 -1.93 39.40
N LYS A 9 -4.58 -1.14 39.57
CA LYS A 9 -5.91 -1.70 39.87
C LYS A 9 -6.62 -2.04 38.56
N ASN A 10 -7.27 -3.22 38.53
CA ASN A 10 -8.25 -3.65 37.52
C ASN A 10 -7.74 -3.87 36.07
N GLY A 11 -6.60 -4.54 35.89
CA GLY A 11 -6.19 -4.99 34.54
C GLY A 11 -5.88 -3.87 33.54
N GLU A 12 -5.82 -2.62 34.00
CA GLU A 12 -5.36 -1.47 33.24
C GLU A 12 -3.84 -1.55 33.05
N THR A 13 -3.38 -1.35 31.82
CA THR A 13 -1.97 -1.30 31.47
C THR A 13 -1.37 0.09 31.79
N ALA A 14 -0.04 0.19 31.84
CA ALA A 14 0.63 1.49 31.96
C ALA A 14 0.24 2.46 30.82
N LYS A 15 -0.09 1.92 29.64
CA LYS A 15 -0.57 2.69 28.48
C LYS A 15 -1.99 3.22 28.69
N ASP A 16 -2.87 2.43 29.30
CA ASP A 16 -4.23 2.88 29.66
C ASP A 16 -4.16 4.07 30.62
N LEU A 17 -3.34 3.96 31.67
CA LEU A 17 -3.11 5.05 32.62
C LEU A 17 -2.54 6.29 31.93
N PHE A 18 -1.56 6.13 31.03
CA PHE A 18 -1.05 7.25 30.24
C PHE A 18 -2.14 7.95 29.40
N LEU A 19 -3.03 7.17 28.78
CA LEU A 19 -4.12 7.70 27.95
C LEU A 19 -5.16 8.50 28.75
N THR A 20 -5.29 8.27 30.07
CA THR A 20 -6.21 9.05 30.93
C THR A 20 -5.83 10.54 31.01
N ASN A 21 -4.57 10.90 30.74
CA ASN A 21 -4.09 12.29 30.75
C ASN A 21 -4.64 13.14 29.59
N TYR A 22 -5.31 12.52 28.62
CA TYR A 22 -5.88 13.19 27.46
C TYR A 22 -7.40 13.23 27.56
N THR A 23 -8.04 14.35 27.22
CA THR A 23 -9.51 14.47 27.22
C THR A 23 -10.14 14.26 25.85
N ASN A 24 -9.33 14.28 24.77
CA ASN A 24 -9.80 14.16 23.40
C ASN A 24 -9.77 12.69 22.92
N ASP A 25 -10.95 12.14 22.60
CA ASP A 25 -11.09 10.76 22.15
C ASP A 25 -10.41 10.46 20.81
N THR A 26 -10.28 11.46 19.93
CA THR A 26 -9.56 11.31 18.66
C THR A 26 -8.06 11.13 18.92
N THR A 27 -7.50 11.91 19.85
CA THR A 27 -6.10 11.77 20.28
C THR A 27 -5.86 10.42 20.94
N LYS A 28 -6.75 9.99 21.84
CA LYS A 28 -6.67 8.66 22.47
C LYS A 28 -6.69 7.55 21.43
N SER A 29 -7.65 7.59 20.50
CA SER A 29 -7.76 6.58 19.44
C SER A 29 -6.51 6.54 18.56
N TYR A 30 -5.92 7.70 18.26
CA TYR A 30 -4.68 7.79 17.50
C TYR A 30 -3.49 7.18 18.25
N TYR A 31 -3.32 7.49 19.53
CA TYR A 31 -2.23 6.94 20.36
C TYR A 31 -2.39 5.44 20.56
N ASN A 32 -3.62 4.98 20.76
CA ASN A 32 -3.90 3.56 20.97
C ASN A 32 -3.48 2.71 19.76
N ARG A 33 -3.59 3.22 18.53
CA ARG A 33 -3.09 2.51 17.34
C ARG A 33 -1.59 2.26 17.37
N ILE A 34 -0.82 3.19 17.92
CA ILE A 34 0.65 3.06 18.07
C ILE A 34 0.94 2.00 19.13
N PHE A 35 0.20 2.02 20.23
CA PHE A 35 0.34 1.08 21.34
C PHE A 35 -0.06 -0.35 20.98
N THR A 36 -1.18 -0.57 20.27
CA THR A 36 -1.55 -1.89 19.76
C THR A 36 -0.49 -2.49 18.85
N LYS A 37 0.25 -1.64 18.11
CA LYS A 37 1.38 -2.10 17.29
C LYS A 37 2.62 -2.39 18.12
N ALA A 38 2.89 -1.59 19.15
CA ALA A 38 3.96 -1.86 20.10
C ALA A 38 3.73 -3.17 20.85
N GLU A 39 2.50 -3.48 21.28
CA GLU A 39 2.15 -4.72 22.00
C GLU A 39 2.63 -5.99 21.28
N GLN A 40 2.52 -6.03 19.94
CA GLN A 40 3.01 -7.16 19.13
C GLN A 40 4.53 -7.38 19.31
N MET A 41 5.28 -6.29 19.44
CA MET A 41 6.72 -6.31 19.65
C MET A 41 7.08 -6.52 21.13
N GLU A 42 6.29 -6.00 22.06
CA GLU A 42 6.44 -6.20 23.51
C GLU A 42 6.26 -7.66 23.91
N GLU A 43 5.28 -8.36 23.33
CA GLU A 43 5.10 -9.81 23.52
C GLU A 43 6.35 -10.59 23.08
N THR A 44 6.99 -10.16 21.99
CA THR A 44 8.19 -10.81 21.46
C THR A 44 9.42 -10.52 22.32
N LEU A 45 9.57 -9.29 22.79
CA LEU A 45 10.72 -8.83 23.57
C LEU A 45 10.56 -9.04 25.08
N ASN A 46 9.37 -9.44 25.52
CA ASN A 46 8.98 -9.61 26.92
C ASN A 46 9.31 -8.38 27.79
N LYS A 47 9.00 -7.18 27.29
CA LYS A 47 9.14 -5.90 27.99
C LYS A 47 8.18 -4.86 27.42
N ASP A 48 7.78 -3.88 28.22
CA ASP A 48 6.92 -2.77 27.75
C ASP A 48 7.72 -1.79 26.86
N LEU A 49 7.02 -1.08 25.99
CA LEU A 49 7.51 -0.02 25.13
C LEU A 49 8.33 1.02 25.90
N TYR A 50 8.00 1.32 27.16
CA TYR A 50 8.83 2.25 27.92
C TYR A 50 10.26 1.74 28.11
N ASP A 51 10.52 0.43 28.06
CA ASP A 51 11.85 -0.18 28.21
C ASP A 51 12.54 -0.51 26.87
N PHE A 52 12.01 -0.03 25.75
CA PHE A 52 12.65 -0.21 24.46
C PHE A 52 13.95 0.61 24.34
N THR A 53 14.93 0.07 23.62
CA THR A 53 16.15 0.77 23.17
C THR A 53 15.85 1.64 21.95
N LEU A 54 16.82 2.47 21.54
CA LEU A 54 16.66 3.30 20.36
C LEU A 54 16.46 2.46 19.08
N GLU A 55 17.18 1.34 18.97
CA GLU A 55 17.10 0.40 17.84
C GLU A 55 15.74 -0.32 17.79
N GLU A 56 15.20 -0.73 18.95
CA GLU A 56 13.88 -1.35 19.02
C GLU A 56 12.75 -0.36 18.72
N ILE A 57 12.92 0.90 19.12
CA ILE A 57 12.02 1.98 18.72
C ILE A 57 12.13 2.23 17.22
N GLU A 58 13.33 2.20 16.65
CA GLU A 58 13.54 2.30 15.21
C GLU A 58 12.78 1.20 14.48
N GLU A 59 12.93 -0.05 14.90
CA GLU A 59 12.19 -1.20 14.35
C GLU A 59 10.67 -1.03 14.49
N LEU A 60 10.17 -0.58 15.64
CA LEU A 60 8.76 -0.28 15.83
C LEU A 60 8.28 0.82 14.88
N LEU A 61 9.05 1.90 14.72
CA LEU A 61 8.74 2.99 13.80
C LEU A 61 8.76 2.53 12.33
N ILE A 62 9.66 1.61 11.98
CA ILE A 62 9.68 0.92 10.68
C ILE A 62 8.39 0.10 10.51
N GLN A 63 7.94 -0.62 11.54
CA GLN A 63 6.71 -1.41 11.50
C GLN A 63 5.44 -0.54 11.41
N LEU A 64 5.46 0.66 12.01
CA LEU A 64 4.38 1.65 11.92
C LEU A 64 4.28 2.31 10.53
N ARG A 65 5.33 2.18 9.70
CA ARG A 65 5.36 2.50 8.25
C ARG A 65 4.77 3.89 7.91
N GLY A 66 5.31 4.93 8.54
CA GLY A 66 4.95 6.34 8.29
C GLY A 66 5.83 7.04 7.24
N SER A 67 5.34 8.15 6.68
CA SER A 67 6.20 9.18 6.06
C SER A 67 7.14 9.78 7.12
N ALA A 68 8.22 10.47 6.74
CA ALA A 68 9.13 11.13 7.68
C ALA A 68 8.39 11.90 8.79
N GLN A 69 7.39 12.69 8.39
CA GLN A 69 6.56 13.47 9.30
C GLN A 69 5.66 12.60 10.18
N ALA A 70 5.04 11.55 9.63
CA ALA A 70 4.23 10.63 10.43
C ALA A 70 5.08 9.84 11.42
N THR A 71 6.24 9.36 10.99
CA THR A 71 7.24 8.67 11.80
C THR A 71 7.77 9.55 12.93
N GLU A 72 8.03 10.84 12.64
CA GLU A 72 8.36 11.80 13.69
C GLU A 72 7.20 11.95 14.69
N VAL A 73 5.97 12.12 14.23
CA VAL A 73 4.80 12.21 15.12
C VAL A 73 4.68 10.95 15.99
N TYR A 74 4.83 9.75 15.43
CA TYR A 74 4.83 8.50 16.19
C TYR A 74 5.94 8.49 17.25
N GLY A 75 7.17 8.89 16.87
CA GLY A 75 8.29 9.04 17.79
C GLY A 75 7.99 10.03 18.92
N ARG A 76 7.30 11.15 18.65
CA ARG A 76 6.90 12.10 19.71
C ARG A 76 5.89 11.49 20.67
N VAL A 77 4.95 10.68 20.20
CA VAL A 77 3.99 9.97 21.08
C VAL A 77 4.71 8.95 21.97
N ILE A 78 5.58 8.14 21.39
CA ILE A 78 6.40 7.16 22.14
C ILE A 78 7.25 7.89 23.17
N SER A 79 7.92 8.99 22.77
CA SER A 79 8.73 9.82 23.65
C SER A 79 7.92 10.41 24.82
N ALA A 80 6.69 10.86 24.57
CA ALA A 80 5.79 11.36 25.60
C ALA A 80 5.40 10.25 26.60
N TYR A 81 5.07 9.06 26.11
CA TYR A 81 4.77 7.90 26.95
C TYR A 81 5.98 7.48 27.82
N MET A 82 7.17 7.39 27.23
CA MET A 82 8.40 7.05 27.95
C MET A 82 8.74 8.09 29.03
N LYS A 83 8.54 9.38 28.73
CA LYS A 83 8.73 10.45 29.71
C LYS A 83 7.74 10.32 30.88
N TRP A 84 6.47 10.09 30.59
CA TRP A 84 5.46 9.84 31.62
C TRP A 84 5.81 8.61 32.48
N ALA A 85 6.33 7.54 31.86
CA ALA A 85 6.77 6.34 32.56
C ALA A 85 7.94 6.62 33.52
N VAL A 86 8.88 7.49 33.15
CA VAL A 86 9.97 7.95 34.03
C VAL A 86 9.41 8.79 35.19
N GLU A 87 8.53 9.76 34.91
CA GLU A 87 7.92 10.63 35.92
C GLU A 87 7.10 9.86 36.96
N ASN A 88 6.51 8.73 36.56
CA ASN A 88 5.71 7.85 37.43
C ASN A 88 6.50 6.66 37.97
N ASN A 89 7.84 6.64 37.83
CA ASN A 89 8.74 5.60 38.34
C ASN A 89 8.54 4.19 37.74
N TYR A 90 7.86 4.05 36.60
CA TYR A 90 7.81 2.80 35.84
C TYR A 90 9.15 2.48 35.16
N LYS A 91 9.91 3.53 34.79
CA LYS A 91 11.24 3.42 34.17
C LYS A 91 12.29 4.20 34.98
N LYS A 92 13.47 3.60 35.18
CA LYS A 92 14.60 4.26 35.87
C LYS A 92 15.59 4.96 34.94
N THR A 93 15.68 4.51 33.69
CA THR A 93 16.59 5.04 32.67
C THR A 93 15.93 6.11 31.84
N ASN A 94 16.72 6.99 31.25
CA ASN A 94 16.20 8.13 30.52
C ASN A 94 15.53 7.71 29.19
N ASN A 95 14.75 8.62 28.60
CA ASN A 95 14.09 8.40 27.31
C ASN A 95 15.11 8.51 26.15
N PRO A 96 15.36 7.42 25.38
CA PRO A 96 16.34 7.41 24.29
C PRO A 96 16.00 8.33 23.11
N LEU A 97 14.77 8.83 23.02
CA LEU A 97 14.31 9.73 21.97
C LEU A 97 14.57 11.23 22.25
N LEU A 98 15.13 11.59 23.41
CA LEU A 98 15.33 12.99 23.79
C LEU A 98 16.32 13.73 22.88
N ASP A 99 17.39 13.05 22.46
CA ASP A 99 18.50 13.66 21.70
C ASP A 99 18.43 13.38 20.19
N VAL A 100 17.30 12.85 19.73
CA VAL A 100 17.14 12.38 18.35
C VAL A 100 16.69 13.53 17.45
N SER A 101 17.45 13.75 16.36
CA SER A 101 17.16 14.82 15.39
C SER A 101 16.07 14.44 14.38
N ALA A 102 15.44 15.44 13.76
CA ALA A 102 14.48 15.23 12.66
C ALA A 102 15.03 14.33 11.54
N LYS A 103 16.33 14.45 11.24
CA LYS A 103 17.02 13.67 10.22
C LYS A 103 17.03 12.16 10.49
N TRP A 104 17.00 11.74 11.76
CA TRP A 104 16.91 10.32 12.10
C TRP A 104 15.55 9.75 11.68
N PHE A 105 14.46 10.48 11.93
CA PHE A 105 13.12 10.09 11.47
C PHE A 105 12.99 10.08 9.95
N GLU A 106 13.67 11.02 9.26
CA GLU A 106 13.78 11.01 7.80
C GLU A 106 14.41 9.70 7.31
N ASN A 107 15.57 9.32 7.85
CA ASN A 107 16.29 8.09 7.46
C ASN A 107 15.43 6.81 7.62
N ILE A 108 14.60 6.75 8.67
CA ILE A 108 13.67 5.62 8.89
C ILE A 108 12.60 5.53 7.80
N SER A 109 12.07 6.70 7.41
CA SER A 109 11.03 6.80 6.38
C SER A 109 11.55 6.74 4.94
N GLU A 110 12.85 6.98 4.75
CA GLU A 110 13.52 6.97 3.46
C GLU A 110 13.81 5.55 2.93
N ASN A 111 13.55 4.50 3.72
CA ASN A 111 13.71 3.14 3.24
C ASN A 111 12.70 2.88 2.10
N VAL A 112 13.23 2.72 0.90
CA VAL A 112 12.48 2.53 -0.35
C VAL A 112 11.56 1.31 -0.25
N LYS A 113 11.95 0.30 0.53
CA LYS A 113 11.13 -0.90 0.82
C LYS A 113 9.87 -0.60 1.63
N ASN A 114 9.83 0.53 2.33
CA ASN A 114 8.66 0.99 3.07
C ASN A 114 7.73 1.86 2.21
N LEU A 115 8.19 2.34 1.05
CA LEU A 115 7.41 3.24 0.18
C LEU A 115 6.84 2.56 -1.06
N TYR A 116 7.55 1.60 -1.61
CA TYR A 116 7.20 0.93 -2.87
C TYR A 116 7.02 -0.57 -2.68
N ILE A 117 6.37 -1.20 -3.66
CA ILE A 117 6.17 -2.65 -3.69
C ILE A 117 6.94 -3.25 -4.87
N THR A 118 7.50 -4.44 -4.66
CA THR A 118 8.06 -5.25 -5.74
C THR A 118 6.95 -5.89 -6.58
N LYS A 119 7.24 -6.32 -7.81
CA LYS A 119 6.34 -7.18 -8.60
C LYS A 119 5.92 -8.45 -7.81
N LYS A 120 6.82 -9.03 -7.01
CA LYS A 120 6.50 -10.17 -6.12
C LYS A 120 5.47 -9.81 -5.06
N GLN A 121 5.63 -8.67 -4.38
CA GLN A 121 4.64 -8.20 -3.40
C GLN A 121 3.32 -7.85 -4.06
N LEU A 122 3.34 -7.26 -5.26
CA LEU A 122 2.13 -7.03 -6.05
C LEU A 122 1.37 -8.33 -6.32
N LEU A 123 2.05 -9.38 -6.79
CA LEU A 123 1.42 -10.70 -7.02
C LEU A 123 0.81 -11.28 -5.74
N LYS A 124 1.47 -11.08 -4.59
CA LYS A 124 0.95 -11.50 -3.28
C LYS A 124 -0.29 -10.69 -2.88
N ILE A 125 -0.26 -9.37 -3.03
CA ILE A 125 -1.42 -8.50 -2.78
C ILE A 125 -2.61 -8.93 -3.65
N GLU A 126 -2.36 -9.23 -4.92
CA GLU A 126 -3.41 -9.71 -5.84
C GLU A 126 -4.03 -11.03 -5.40
N SER A 127 -3.22 -11.99 -4.95
CA SER A 127 -3.75 -13.28 -4.48
C SER A 127 -4.49 -13.18 -3.15
N ASP A 128 -4.19 -12.16 -2.34
CA ASP A 128 -4.80 -11.92 -1.03
C ASP A 128 -6.04 -11.03 -1.11
N CYS A 129 -6.29 -10.42 -2.27
CA CYS A 129 -7.53 -9.71 -2.54
C CYS A 129 -8.70 -10.68 -2.72
N TYR A 130 -9.77 -10.44 -1.98
CA TYR A 130 -11.00 -11.23 -2.09
C TYR A 130 -11.81 -10.85 -3.34
N ASN A 131 -11.81 -9.55 -3.70
CA ASN A 131 -12.50 -9.06 -4.90
C ASN A 131 -11.50 -8.92 -6.05
N TYR A 132 -11.83 -9.53 -7.20
CA TYR A 132 -11.06 -9.37 -8.43
C TYR A 132 -10.98 -7.90 -8.84
N GLN A 133 -12.09 -7.15 -8.79
CA GLN A 133 -12.05 -5.71 -9.07
C GLN A 133 -11.01 -4.95 -8.26
N ASP A 134 -10.79 -5.29 -6.98
CA ASP A 134 -9.81 -4.60 -6.15
C ASP A 134 -8.38 -4.98 -6.56
N SER A 135 -8.11 -6.26 -6.78
CA SER A 135 -6.81 -6.75 -7.27
C SER A 135 -6.44 -6.16 -8.64
N THR A 136 -7.41 -6.09 -9.55
CA THR A 136 -7.22 -5.62 -10.93
C THR A 136 -6.95 -4.12 -10.97
N ILE A 137 -7.59 -3.32 -10.10
CA ILE A 137 -7.26 -1.89 -9.95
C ILE A 137 -5.78 -1.73 -9.61
N ILE A 138 -5.26 -2.50 -8.64
CA ILE A 138 -3.87 -2.40 -8.20
C ILE A 138 -2.92 -2.80 -9.34
N ARG A 139 -3.25 -3.87 -10.09
CA ARG A 139 -2.49 -4.31 -11.28
C ARG A 139 -2.43 -3.22 -12.35
N LEU A 140 -3.57 -2.65 -12.73
CA LEU A 140 -3.65 -1.60 -13.76
C LEU A 140 -2.80 -0.37 -13.38
N LEU A 141 -2.90 0.07 -12.13
CA LEU A 141 -2.08 1.18 -11.62
C LEU A 141 -0.57 0.88 -11.72
N PHE A 142 -0.17 -0.36 -11.45
CA PHE A 142 1.24 -0.77 -11.55
C PHE A 142 1.71 -0.83 -13.00
N GLU A 143 0.82 -1.16 -13.94
CA GLU A 143 1.11 -1.13 -15.36
C GLU A 143 1.02 0.26 -16.00
N GLY A 144 0.70 1.30 -15.23
CA GLY A 144 0.62 2.68 -15.70
C GLY A 144 -0.74 3.09 -16.27
N ILE A 145 -1.75 2.24 -16.10
CA ILE A 145 -3.12 2.53 -16.51
C ILE A 145 -3.83 3.25 -15.36
N CYS A 146 -4.10 4.53 -15.56
CA CYS A 146 -4.81 5.38 -14.60
C CYS A 146 -5.46 6.57 -15.33
N GLY A 147 -4.65 7.39 -16.01
CA GLY A 147 -5.05 8.68 -16.55
C GLY A 147 -5.48 9.68 -15.47
N GLU A 148 -5.86 10.89 -15.91
CA GLU A 148 -6.38 11.91 -15.00
C GLU A 148 -7.62 11.37 -14.27
N LYS A 149 -7.68 11.53 -12.94
CA LYS A 149 -8.83 11.10 -12.12
C LYS A 149 -9.20 9.61 -12.28
N ALA A 150 -8.21 8.78 -12.57
CA ALA A 150 -8.37 7.34 -12.80
C ALA A 150 -9.34 7.02 -13.96
N ILE A 151 -9.49 7.92 -14.94
CA ILE A 151 -10.48 7.79 -16.02
C ILE A 151 -10.29 6.51 -16.85
N GLU A 152 -9.04 6.12 -17.13
CA GLU A 152 -8.72 4.92 -17.91
C GLU A 152 -9.20 3.65 -17.23
N ILE A 153 -9.14 3.61 -15.89
CA ILE A 153 -9.68 2.50 -15.10
C ILE A 153 -11.19 2.57 -15.06
N ARG A 154 -11.75 3.74 -14.76
CA ARG A 154 -13.18 3.91 -14.47
C ARG A 154 -14.05 3.67 -15.71
N GLU A 155 -13.55 4.03 -16.88
CA GLU A 155 -14.30 3.95 -18.14
C GLU A 155 -14.00 2.70 -18.96
N LEU A 156 -13.11 1.82 -18.49
CA LEU A 156 -12.80 0.55 -19.14
C LEU A 156 -14.05 -0.32 -19.27
N LYS A 157 -14.39 -0.72 -20.50
CA LYS A 157 -15.61 -1.46 -20.81
C LYS A 157 -15.35 -2.96 -20.93
N LYS A 158 -16.40 -3.73 -20.69
CA LYS A 158 -16.39 -5.20 -20.89
C LYS A 158 -16.01 -5.56 -22.33
N SER A 159 -16.50 -4.79 -23.32
CA SER A 159 -16.17 -4.99 -24.73
C SER A 159 -14.68 -4.82 -25.05
N ASP A 160 -13.98 -3.94 -24.33
CA ASP A 160 -12.54 -3.75 -24.53
C ASP A 160 -11.75 -4.98 -24.06
N VAL A 161 -12.23 -5.61 -22.97
CA VAL A 161 -11.67 -6.85 -22.42
C VAL A 161 -11.99 -8.04 -23.33
N GLU A 162 -13.22 -8.14 -23.81
CA GLU A 162 -13.66 -9.20 -24.74
C GLU A 162 -12.82 -9.21 -26.02
N GLN A 163 -12.52 -8.03 -26.58
CA GLN A 163 -11.61 -7.91 -27.73
C GLN A 163 -10.19 -8.39 -27.41
N ALA A 164 -9.67 -8.06 -26.23
CA ALA A 164 -8.34 -8.54 -25.82
C ALA A 164 -8.30 -10.06 -25.60
N LEU A 165 -9.39 -10.64 -25.06
CA LEU A 165 -9.54 -12.09 -24.90
C LEU A 165 -9.62 -12.82 -26.24
N GLU A 166 -10.37 -12.28 -27.21
CA GLU A 166 -10.44 -12.80 -28.57
C GLU A 166 -9.06 -12.81 -29.22
N PHE A 167 -8.30 -11.71 -29.11
CA PHE A 167 -6.92 -11.64 -29.57
C PHE A 167 -6.04 -12.73 -28.92
N MET A 168 -6.15 -12.93 -27.61
CA MET A 168 -5.40 -13.99 -26.91
C MET A 168 -5.77 -15.37 -27.45
N GLN A 169 -7.05 -15.65 -27.67
CA GLN A 169 -7.53 -16.92 -28.21
C GLN A 169 -7.02 -17.17 -29.63
N GLU A 170 -7.11 -16.17 -30.52
CA GLU A 170 -6.61 -16.26 -31.90
C GLU A 170 -5.09 -16.52 -31.96
N LYS A 171 -4.35 -15.97 -31.01
CA LYS A 171 -2.89 -16.15 -30.90
C LYS A 171 -2.47 -17.38 -30.09
N GLY A 172 -3.43 -18.12 -29.52
CA GLY A 172 -3.15 -19.28 -28.68
C GLY A 172 -2.39 -18.92 -27.39
N LEU A 173 -2.59 -17.70 -26.87
CA LEU A 173 -1.96 -17.23 -25.63
C LEU A 173 -2.74 -17.76 -24.43
N ASN A 174 -2.02 -18.28 -23.43
CA ASN A 174 -2.57 -18.74 -22.17
C ASN A 174 -1.91 -18.05 -20.96
N SER A 175 -2.47 -18.26 -19.77
CA SER A 175 -2.18 -17.56 -18.51
C SER A 175 -0.75 -17.68 -17.98
N ASP A 176 0.06 -18.57 -18.56
CA ASP A 176 1.25 -19.10 -17.89
C ASP A 176 2.56 -18.47 -18.36
N ILE A 177 2.50 -17.56 -19.33
CA ILE A 177 3.70 -16.90 -19.86
C ILE A 177 3.80 -15.49 -19.29
N GLU A 178 4.64 -15.36 -18.26
CA GLU A 178 5.06 -14.08 -17.67
C GLU A 178 5.62 -13.15 -18.77
N ASP A 179 5.33 -11.85 -18.67
CA ASP A 179 5.71 -10.80 -19.64
C ASP A 179 5.09 -10.89 -21.06
N THR A 180 4.13 -11.80 -21.32
CA THR A 180 3.38 -11.78 -22.59
C THR A 180 2.53 -10.52 -22.71
N LYS A 181 2.73 -9.75 -23.79
CA LYS A 181 2.01 -8.51 -24.05
C LYS A 181 0.77 -8.75 -24.91
N VAL A 182 -0.34 -8.14 -24.48
CA VAL A 182 -1.64 -8.19 -25.13
C VAL A 182 -2.14 -6.76 -25.34
N PRO A 183 -2.61 -6.39 -26.55
CA PRO A 183 -3.21 -5.08 -26.77
C PRO A 183 -4.56 -4.99 -26.06
N LEU A 184 -4.74 -3.98 -25.21
CA LEU A 184 -6.02 -3.63 -24.58
C LEU A 184 -6.44 -2.24 -25.04
N ASN A 185 -7.69 -2.07 -25.48
CA ASN A 185 -8.23 -0.76 -25.82
C ASN A 185 -8.55 0.02 -24.53
N ILE A 186 -7.88 1.15 -24.34
CA ILE A 186 -8.05 2.03 -23.19
C ILE A 186 -8.32 3.44 -23.73
N GLY A 187 -9.52 3.96 -23.46
CA GLY A 187 -9.89 5.32 -23.88
C GLY A 187 -9.86 5.55 -25.40
N GLY A 188 -9.95 4.50 -26.22
CA GLY A 188 -9.89 4.57 -27.67
C GLY A 188 -8.50 4.34 -28.28
N ALA A 189 -7.48 4.02 -27.47
CA ALA A 189 -6.15 3.67 -27.93
C ALA A 189 -5.70 2.31 -27.41
N PHE A 190 -4.96 1.55 -28.24
CA PHE A 190 -4.41 0.26 -27.82
C PHE A 190 -3.15 0.46 -26.98
N THR A 191 -3.16 -0.13 -25.79
CA THR A 191 -2.06 -0.15 -24.84
C THR A 191 -1.67 -1.59 -24.55
N GLU A 192 -0.38 -1.92 -24.66
CA GLU A 192 0.11 -3.26 -24.33
C GLU A 192 0.04 -3.52 -22.82
N VAL A 193 -0.59 -4.61 -22.40
CA VAL A 193 -0.67 -5.04 -21.00
C VAL A 193 -0.19 -6.47 -20.84
N ASP A 194 0.16 -6.88 -19.62
CA ASP A 194 0.45 -8.29 -19.36
C ASP A 194 -0.81 -9.14 -19.65
N ALA A 195 -0.66 -10.32 -20.25
CA ALA A 195 -1.78 -11.25 -20.49
C ALA A 195 -2.57 -11.56 -19.19
N ARG A 196 -1.85 -11.65 -18.06
CA ARG A 196 -2.46 -11.78 -16.72
C ARG A 196 -3.44 -10.64 -16.40
N THR A 197 -3.17 -9.42 -16.84
CA THR A 197 -4.04 -8.26 -16.62
C THR A 197 -5.37 -8.43 -17.34
N VAL A 198 -5.36 -8.95 -18.57
CA VAL A 198 -6.59 -9.26 -19.32
C VAL A 198 -7.41 -10.35 -18.62
N LEU A 199 -6.76 -11.40 -18.11
CA LEU A 199 -7.45 -12.45 -17.35
C LEU A 199 -8.01 -11.93 -16.02
N MET A 200 -7.29 -11.06 -15.31
CA MET A 200 -7.80 -10.42 -14.10
C MET A 200 -9.00 -9.49 -14.39
N LEU A 201 -9.01 -8.83 -15.55
CA LEU A 201 -10.13 -8.03 -16.02
C LEU A 201 -11.35 -8.91 -16.34
N GLU A 202 -11.14 -10.06 -16.97
CA GLU A 202 -12.19 -11.06 -17.24
C GLU A 202 -12.87 -11.49 -15.92
N GLN A 203 -12.07 -11.85 -14.91
CA GLN A 203 -12.61 -12.24 -13.60
C GLN A 203 -13.37 -11.08 -12.94
N ALA A 204 -12.82 -9.86 -13.00
CA ALA A 204 -13.46 -8.66 -12.44
C ALA A 204 -14.81 -8.34 -13.10
N MET A 205 -14.95 -8.52 -14.42
CA MET A 205 -16.22 -8.26 -15.11
C MET A 205 -17.28 -9.35 -14.84
N GLN A 206 -16.86 -10.57 -14.49
CA GLN A 206 -17.77 -11.67 -14.14
C GLN A 206 -18.25 -11.64 -12.68
N GLU A 207 -17.62 -10.85 -11.79
CA GLU A 207 -18.04 -10.75 -10.39
C GLU A 207 -19.50 -10.30 -10.25
N LYS A 208 -20.29 -10.99 -9.42
CA LYS A 208 -21.69 -10.58 -9.14
C LYS A 208 -21.84 -9.89 -7.80
N ARG A 209 -20.84 -10.06 -6.93
CA ARG A 209 -20.88 -9.66 -5.52
C ARG A 209 -19.56 -9.02 -5.14
N TYR A 210 -19.64 -8.04 -4.24
CA TYR A 210 -18.51 -7.35 -3.66
C TYR A 210 -18.47 -7.60 -2.16
N TRP A 211 -17.35 -8.12 -1.69
CA TRP A 211 -17.06 -8.44 -0.29
C TRP A 211 -16.43 -7.22 0.38
N LYS A 212 -17.10 -6.73 1.43
CA LYS A 212 -16.63 -5.55 2.16
C LYS A 212 -15.39 -5.90 2.99
N LYS A 213 -14.53 -4.89 3.22
CA LYS A 213 -13.28 -5.04 3.99
C LYS A 213 -12.42 -6.22 3.53
N ASN A 214 -12.38 -6.48 2.22
CA ASN A 214 -11.63 -7.60 1.65
C ASN A 214 -11.98 -8.96 2.29
N GLY A 215 -13.25 -9.16 2.68
CA GLY A 215 -13.70 -10.38 3.35
C GLY A 215 -13.54 -10.38 4.88
N ASP A 216 -12.80 -9.43 5.45
CA ASP A 216 -12.51 -9.33 6.89
C ASP A 216 -13.60 -8.51 7.65
N MET A 217 -14.86 -8.83 7.40
CA MET A 217 -15.98 -8.19 8.08
C MET A 217 -16.71 -9.20 8.97
N GLU A 218 -16.68 -8.94 10.28
CA GLU A 218 -17.56 -9.61 11.24
C GLU A 218 -19.02 -9.36 10.88
N GLN A 219 -19.83 -10.43 10.85
CA GLN A 219 -21.26 -10.30 10.64
C GLN A 219 -21.89 -9.57 11.84
N ARG A 220 -22.55 -8.45 11.55
CA ARG A 220 -23.39 -7.72 12.52
C ARG A 220 -24.82 -7.72 11.97
N GLU A 221 -25.83 -7.81 12.85
CA GLU A 221 -27.25 -7.95 12.45
C GLU A 221 -27.70 -6.94 11.38
N ASN A 222 -27.14 -5.73 11.38
CA ASN A 222 -27.53 -4.64 10.46
C ASN A 222 -26.50 -4.33 9.36
N ILE A 223 -25.41 -5.09 9.24
CA ILE A 223 -24.35 -4.85 8.25
C ILE A 223 -24.08 -6.13 7.47
N ARG A 224 -24.53 -6.16 6.21
CA ARG A 224 -24.19 -7.24 5.28
C ARG A 224 -22.71 -7.19 4.93
N ALA A 225 -22.01 -8.32 5.08
CA ALA A 225 -20.61 -8.50 4.65
C ALA A 225 -20.45 -8.39 3.12
N VAL A 226 -21.53 -8.63 2.37
CA VAL A 226 -21.53 -8.67 0.91
C VAL A 226 -22.59 -7.74 0.33
N THR A 227 -22.29 -7.13 -0.80
CA THR A 227 -23.24 -6.38 -1.64
C THR A 227 -23.26 -6.92 -3.05
N GLU A 228 -24.41 -6.87 -3.70
CA GLU A 228 -24.51 -7.13 -5.14
C GLU A 228 -23.88 -5.98 -5.93
N LEU A 229 -23.27 -6.32 -7.06
CA LEU A 229 -22.73 -5.37 -8.01
C LEU A 229 -23.79 -5.02 -9.04
N VAL A 230 -23.79 -3.76 -9.46
CA VAL A 230 -24.62 -3.31 -10.58
C VAL A 230 -24.17 -4.03 -11.85
N ASP A 231 -25.11 -4.44 -12.69
CA ASP A 231 -24.79 -4.95 -14.02
C ASP A 231 -24.87 -3.81 -15.05
N ASN A 232 -23.72 -3.43 -15.61
CA ASN A 232 -23.59 -2.42 -16.64
C ASN A 232 -22.39 -2.73 -17.57
N GLU A 233 -22.10 -1.82 -18.50
CA GLU A 233 -21.05 -2.01 -19.53
C GLU A 233 -19.61 -1.91 -19.01
N TYR A 234 -19.39 -1.38 -17.80
CA TYR A 234 -18.06 -1.15 -17.25
C TYR A 234 -17.52 -2.40 -16.54
N VAL A 235 -16.20 -2.57 -16.54
CA VAL A 235 -15.54 -3.65 -15.79
C VAL A 235 -15.70 -3.42 -14.28
N PHE A 236 -15.35 -2.21 -13.83
CA PHE A 236 -15.41 -1.82 -12.43
C PHE A 236 -16.76 -1.22 -12.09
N ARG A 237 -17.51 -1.92 -11.24
CA ARG A 237 -18.94 -1.69 -11.02
C ARG A 237 -19.21 -1.23 -9.58
N PRO A 238 -20.13 -0.27 -9.40
CA PRO A 238 -20.54 0.12 -8.06
C PRO A 238 -21.40 -0.99 -7.42
N SER A 239 -21.37 -1.05 -6.09
CA SER A 239 -22.34 -1.84 -5.33
C SER A 239 -23.75 -1.26 -5.47
N ILE A 240 -24.77 -2.11 -5.52
CA ILE A 240 -26.18 -1.70 -5.49
C ILE A 240 -26.47 -1.04 -4.13
N THR A 241 -26.95 0.22 -4.17
CA THR A 241 -27.31 1.01 -2.98
C THR A 241 -28.65 1.72 -3.21
N ARG A 242 -29.30 2.22 -2.16
CA ARG A 242 -30.66 2.80 -2.28
C ARG A 242 -30.76 4.07 -3.15
N THR A 243 -29.67 4.75 -3.46
CA THR A 243 -29.64 6.10 -4.08
C THR A 243 -29.11 6.10 -5.52
N GLY A 244 -29.56 5.15 -6.34
CA GLY A 244 -28.89 4.65 -7.55
C GLY A 244 -28.42 5.66 -8.61
N SER A 245 -27.17 5.45 -9.06
CA SER A 245 -26.70 5.76 -10.42
C SER A 245 -26.06 4.49 -10.96
N TYR A 246 -26.82 3.71 -11.73
CA TYR A 246 -26.45 2.34 -12.12
C TYR A 246 -25.85 2.25 -13.53
N HIS A 247 -26.07 3.26 -14.36
CA HIS A 247 -25.60 3.30 -15.75
C HIS A 247 -24.33 4.13 -15.94
N GLN A 248 -23.62 4.46 -14.85
CA GLN A 248 -22.43 5.30 -14.89
C GLN A 248 -21.21 4.55 -14.36
N ALA A 249 -20.05 4.93 -14.87
CA ALA A 249 -18.75 4.54 -14.34
C ALA A 249 -18.65 4.86 -12.84
N ILE A 250 -17.86 4.06 -12.11
CA ILE A 250 -17.55 4.37 -10.71
C ILE A 250 -16.84 5.73 -10.59
N LYS A 251 -17.02 6.41 -9.46
CA LYS A 251 -16.34 7.68 -9.16
C LYS A 251 -14.86 7.44 -8.84
N GLU A 252 -14.00 8.42 -9.14
CA GLU A 252 -12.56 8.38 -8.80
C GLU A 252 -12.29 8.07 -7.32
N SER A 253 -13.13 8.60 -6.42
CA SER A 253 -13.00 8.39 -4.98
C SER A 253 -13.20 6.93 -4.58
N VAL A 254 -13.92 6.14 -5.38
CA VAL A 254 -14.10 4.70 -5.14
C VAL A 254 -12.77 3.96 -5.37
N ILE A 255 -12.04 4.30 -6.44
CA ILE A 255 -10.71 3.73 -6.72
C ILE A 255 -9.76 4.01 -5.56
N TYR A 256 -9.59 5.29 -5.18
CA TYR A 256 -8.67 5.67 -4.11
C TYR A 256 -9.02 5.04 -2.77
N ARG A 257 -10.32 4.97 -2.43
CA ARG A 257 -10.78 4.31 -1.21
C ARG A 257 -10.52 2.81 -1.22
N ARG A 258 -10.74 2.12 -2.35
CA ARG A 258 -10.46 0.68 -2.49
C ARG A 258 -8.98 0.38 -2.29
N VAL A 259 -8.08 1.14 -2.95
CA VAL A 259 -6.63 0.99 -2.76
C VAL A 259 -6.22 1.20 -1.31
N ASN A 260 -6.72 2.26 -0.66
CA ASN A 260 -6.44 2.51 0.76
C ASN A 260 -6.92 1.38 1.66
N LEU A 261 -8.15 0.89 1.43
CA LEU A 261 -8.74 -0.21 2.20
C LEU A 261 -7.91 -1.48 2.07
N ILE A 262 -7.49 -1.85 0.86
CA ILE A 262 -6.63 -3.02 0.64
C ILE A 262 -5.29 -2.84 1.35
N GLY A 263 -4.69 -1.65 1.26
CA GLY A 263 -3.47 -1.34 1.99
C GLY A 263 -3.61 -1.51 3.50
N GLU A 264 -4.73 -1.07 4.09
CA GLU A 264 -5.01 -1.24 5.52
C GLU A 264 -5.22 -2.71 5.90
N VAL A 265 -6.11 -3.42 5.19
CA VAL A 265 -6.49 -4.80 5.53
C VAL A 265 -5.35 -5.78 5.33
N LEU A 266 -4.56 -5.62 4.27
CA LEU A 266 -3.46 -6.54 3.95
C LEU A 266 -2.12 -6.15 4.63
N GLY A 267 -2.10 -5.09 5.44
CA GLY A 267 -0.88 -4.66 6.14
C GLY A 267 0.16 -3.97 5.23
N TYR A 268 -0.30 -3.33 4.15
CA TYR A 268 0.50 -2.45 3.27
C TYR A 268 0.03 -0.99 3.39
N PRO A 269 0.21 -0.31 4.54
CA PRO A 269 -0.28 1.06 4.74
C PRO A 269 0.29 2.08 3.74
N GLN A 270 1.48 1.81 3.20
CA GLN A 270 2.12 2.58 2.13
C GLN A 270 1.43 2.44 0.77
N LEU A 271 0.54 1.46 0.61
CA LEU A 271 -0.18 1.20 -0.63
C LEU A 271 -1.16 2.35 -0.89
N LYS A 272 -0.76 3.22 -1.79
CA LYS A 272 -1.51 4.37 -2.31
C LYS A 272 -1.39 4.33 -3.81
N THR A 273 -2.35 4.91 -4.52
CA THR A 273 -2.31 4.94 -6.00
C THR A 273 -0.98 5.45 -6.54
N LYS A 274 -0.45 6.53 -5.95
CA LYS A 274 0.84 7.09 -6.36
C LYS A 274 2.05 6.19 -6.05
N SER A 275 2.03 5.44 -4.94
CA SER A 275 3.14 4.52 -4.63
C SER A 275 3.10 3.29 -5.53
N ILE A 276 1.92 2.77 -5.88
CA ILE A 276 1.76 1.67 -6.84
C ILE A 276 2.29 2.08 -8.22
N ILE A 277 1.85 3.23 -8.74
CA ILE A 277 2.31 3.78 -10.03
C ILE A 277 3.84 3.91 -10.05
N LYS A 278 4.43 4.49 -9.00
CA LYS A 278 5.89 4.60 -8.87
C LYS A 278 6.61 3.25 -8.76
N SER A 279 5.98 2.27 -8.14
CA SER A 279 6.49 0.90 -8.09
C SER A 279 6.54 0.28 -9.48
N GLY A 280 5.50 0.54 -10.29
CA GLY A 280 5.47 0.18 -11.71
C GLY A 280 6.59 0.82 -12.52
N GLN A 281 6.85 2.11 -12.31
CA GLN A 281 7.94 2.83 -12.99
C GLN A 281 9.31 2.27 -12.61
N LEU A 282 9.53 1.94 -11.34
CA LEU A 282 10.75 1.29 -10.87
C LEU A 282 10.92 -0.11 -11.49
N TYR A 283 9.82 -0.86 -11.64
CA TYR A 283 9.85 -2.17 -12.29
C TYR A 283 10.16 -2.06 -13.79
N MET A 284 9.51 -1.13 -14.50
CA MET A 284 9.80 -0.89 -15.92
C MET A 284 11.25 -0.42 -16.12
N ALA A 285 11.75 0.47 -15.27
CA ALA A 285 13.14 0.87 -15.27
C ALA A 285 14.11 -0.29 -15.06
N LYS A 286 13.80 -1.18 -14.09
CA LYS A 286 14.56 -2.41 -13.87
C LYS A 286 14.61 -3.27 -15.13
N LYS A 287 13.46 -3.51 -15.78
CA LYS A 287 13.38 -4.31 -17.01
C LYS A 287 14.23 -3.71 -18.14
N ILE A 288 14.15 -2.38 -18.35
CA ILE A 288 14.98 -1.70 -19.35
C ILE A 288 16.47 -1.86 -19.05
N MET A 289 16.89 -1.72 -17.78
CA MET A 289 18.28 -1.92 -17.37
C MET A 289 18.74 -3.37 -17.58
N GLU A 290 17.88 -4.35 -17.25
CA GLU A 290 18.13 -5.78 -17.48
C GLU A 290 18.28 -6.10 -18.97
N GLU A 291 17.40 -5.58 -19.82
CA GLU A 291 17.45 -5.76 -21.27
C GLU A 291 18.71 -5.17 -21.90
N LYS A 292 19.25 -4.09 -21.33
CA LYS A 292 20.50 -3.47 -21.77
C LYS A 292 21.76 -4.09 -21.15
N GLY A 293 21.62 -4.80 -20.03
CA GLY A 293 22.75 -5.24 -19.21
C GLY A 293 23.48 -4.08 -18.52
N GLU A 294 22.80 -2.97 -18.21
CA GLU A 294 23.43 -1.73 -17.74
C GLU A 294 22.73 -1.12 -16.51
N TYR A 295 23.52 -0.63 -15.54
CA TYR A 295 23.01 0.03 -14.32
C TYR A 295 22.62 1.52 -14.52
N TYR A 296 22.23 1.92 -15.73
CA TYR A 296 21.84 3.30 -16.01
C TYR A 296 20.62 3.39 -16.93
N LEU A 297 19.90 4.52 -16.83
CA LEU A 297 18.82 4.91 -17.75
C LEU A 297 19.27 6.13 -18.53
N SER A 298 19.20 6.04 -19.85
CA SER A 298 19.35 7.17 -20.75
C SER A 298 18.15 8.12 -20.64
N THR A 299 18.28 9.33 -21.19
CA THR A 299 17.15 10.27 -21.29
C THR A 299 15.97 9.66 -22.06
N GLU A 300 16.23 8.84 -23.09
CA GLU A 300 15.17 8.22 -23.87
C GLU A 300 14.41 7.16 -23.07
N ASP A 301 15.10 6.41 -22.22
CA ASP A 301 14.45 5.43 -21.33
C ASP A 301 13.48 6.11 -20.36
N TYR A 302 13.88 7.25 -19.79
CA TYR A 302 12.98 8.03 -18.95
C TYR A 302 11.77 8.56 -19.72
N LYS A 303 11.92 8.94 -21.00
CA LYS A 303 10.78 9.35 -21.83
C LYS A 303 9.84 8.18 -22.09
N ASN A 304 10.37 7.00 -22.40
CA ASN A 304 9.55 5.80 -22.62
C ASN A 304 8.74 5.42 -21.37
N ILE A 305 9.37 5.46 -20.19
CA ILE A 305 8.65 5.27 -18.93
C ILE A 305 7.62 6.40 -18.73
N ALA A 306 7.97 7.65 -19.00
CA ALA A 306 7.05 8.77 -18.82
C ALA A 306 5.82 8.69 -19.73
N ILE A 307 5.99 8.31 -21.00
CA ILE A 307 4.91 8.07 -21.95
C ILE A 307 3.99 6.97 -21.43
N ARG A 308 4.57 5.85 -20.98
CA ARG A 308 3.79 4.71 -20.46
C ARG A 308 2.91 5.07 -19.27
N PHE A 309 3.35 5.99 -18.42
CA PHE A 309 2.68 6.35 -17.18
C PHE A 309 1.99 7.73 -17.24
N ASP A 310 1.78 8.27 -18.45
CA ASP A 310 1.16 9.58 -18.70
C ASP A 310 1.79 10.74 -17.88
N ILE A 311 3.12 10.79 -17.87
CA ILE A 311 3.91 11.81 -17.16
C ILE A 311 4.41 12.87 -18.14
N ASN A 312 3.87 14.07 -18.03
CA ASN A 312 4.31 15.23 -18.83
C ASN A 312 5.75 15.69 -18.54
N ASN A 313 6.23 15.53 -17.30
CA ASN A 313 7.57 15.96 -16.91
C ASN A 313 8.30 14.84 -16.16
N PHE A 314 9.29 14.24 -16.82
CA PHE A 314 10.07 13.13 -16.26
C PHE A 314 11.25 13.57 -15.36
N TYR A 315 11.59 14.86 -15.28
CA TYR A 315 12.72 15.30 -14.43
C TYR A 315 12.54 14.95 -12.94
N PRO A 316 11.35 15.12 -12.32
CA PRO A 316 11.09 14.64 -10.96
C PRO A 316 11.21 13.12 -10.82
N MET A 317 11.00 12.35 -11.89
CA MET A 317 11.11 10.88 -11.87
C MET A 317 12.53 10.42 -11.56
N LYS A 318 13.55 11.10 -12.09
CA LYS A 318 14.97 10.78 -11.85
C LYS A 318 15.34 10.75 -10.36
N LYS A 319 14.63 11.51 -9.52
CA LYS A 319 14.88 11.57 -8.08
C LYS A 319 14.59 10.25 -7.35
N TYR A 320 13.64 9.45 -7.85
CA TYR A 320 13.29 8.17 -7.23
C TYR A 320 13.47 6.96 -8.15
N CYS A 321 13.31 7.12 -9.46
CA CYS A 321 13.49 6.07 -10.44
C CYS A 321 14.95 6.02 -10.86
N ASN A 322 15.80 5.41 -10.04
CA ASN A 322 17.24 5.32 -10.23
C ASN A 322 17.79 4.00 -9.70
N VAL A 323 19.01 3.66 -10.10
CA VAL A 323 19.64 2.38 -9.77
C VAL A 323 19.72 2.12 -8.26
N LYS A 324 20.00 3.15 -7.44
CA LYS A 324 20.08 3.00 -5.98
C LYS A 324 18.76 2.45 -5.43
N ASN A 325 17.65 3.10 -5.77
CA ASN A 325 16.34 2.69 -5.27
C ASN A 325 15.88 1.35 -5.86
N ILE A 326 16.22 1.06 -7.12
CA ILE A 326 15.91 -0.25 -7.72
C ILE A 326 16.69 -1.36 -7.00
N LYS A 327 17.99 -1.19 -6.73
CA LYS A 327 18.78 -2.16 -5.96
C LYS A 327 18.27 -2.33 -4.53
N GLU A 328 17.85 -1.24 -3.90
CA GLU A 328 17.27 -1.30 -2.56
C GLU A 328 15.95 -2.10 -2.56
N LEU A 329 15.12 -1.95 -3.60
CA LEU A 329 13.83 -2.61 -3.71
C LEU A 329 13.91 -4.07 -4.19
N TYR A 330 14.78 -4.36 -5.16
CA TYR A 330 14.86 -5.65 -5.87
C TYR A 330 16.13 -6.46 -5.61
N GLY A 331 17.13 -5.90 -4.91
CA GLY A 331 18.46 -6.49 -4.81
C GLY A 331 19.30 -6.24 -6.06
N ASP A 332 20.44 -6.94 -6.19
CA ASP A 332 21.24 -6.89 -7.41
C ASP A 332 20.50 -7.65 -8.52
N PHE A 333 20.22 -6.97 -9.63
CA PHE A 333 19.33 -7.46 -10.70
C PHE A 333 20.03 -7.65 -12.04
N LEU A 334 21.26 -7.15 -12.20
CA LEU A 334 22.15 -7.64 -13.25
C LEU A 334 23.04 -8.68 -12.57
N GLY A 335 22.84 -9.95 -12.92
CA GLY A 335 23.70 -11.02 -12.43
C GLY A 335 25.16 -10.69 -12.74
N GLN A 336 26.06 -11.04 -11.83
CA GLN A 336 27.45 -11.24 -12.22
C GLN A 336 27.46 -12.31 -13.29
N ASP A 337 28.14 -12.05 -14.41
CA ASP A 337 28.52 -13.09 -15.37
C ASP A 337 29.08 -14.28 -14.56
N ASN A 338 28.42 -15.44 -14.67
CA ASN A 338 29.02 -16.72 -14.29
C ASN A 338 29.69 -17.32 -15.51
#